data_AF-A0AAN6XCC1-F1
#
_entry.id   AF-A0AAN6XCC1-F1
#
_cell.length_a   1.000
_cell.length_b   1.000
_cell.length_c   1.000
_cell.angle_alpha   90.00
_cell.angle_beta   90.00
_cell.angle_gamma   90.00
#
_symmetry.space_group_name_H-M   'P 1'
#
loop_
_entity.id
_entity.type
_entity.pdbx_description
1 polymer ?
#
loop_
_entity_poly.entity_id
_entity_poly.type
_entity_poly.pdbx_seq_one_letter_code
_entity_poly.pdbx_strand_id
1 'polypeptide(L)'
;MLLRKRETRGLFRYDILDEFNDISDSCLSNISVMIRSSVVTDQADQQLIYEAYSNFVQGLFELMDSVTESAPVLIVLDKQAEFRIPAAVREVAGVVDALLYQLMAIFPTNTSYSSQTANQKTQVDTHFRQAVHAFHLATANTGSPYSNTTAL
;
A
#
# COMPACT_ATOMS: atom_id res chain seq x y z
N MET A 1 -19.50 20.25 -29.27
CA MET A 1 -19.73 19.25 -28.20
C MET A 1 -18.64 18.17 -28.23
N LEU A 2 -17.36 18.55 -28.07
CA LEU A 2 -16.21 17.61 -28.20
C LEU A 2 -15.01 17.98 -27.28
N LEU A 3 -15.24 18.72 -26.19
CA LEU A 3 -14.17 19.14 -25.26
C LEU A 3 -14.25 18.53 -23.85
N ARG A 4 -15.31 17.78 -23.51
CA ARG A 4 -15.49 17.20 -22.15
C ARG A 4 -14.89 15.80 -21.93
N LYS A 5 -14.11 15.25 -22.87
CA LYS A 5 -13.57 13.89 -22.75
C LYS A 5 -12.08 13.83 -22.39
N ARG A 6 -11.38 14.99 -22.35
CA ARG A 6 -9.95 15.07 -22.02
C ARG A 6 -9.67 15.46 -20.56
N GLU A 7 -10.54 16.24 -19.90
CA GLU A 7 -10.31 16.65 -18.50
C GLU A 7 -10.49 15.49 -17.50
N THR A 8 -11.43 14.57 -17.73
CA THR A 8 -11.68 13.42 -16.85
C THR A 8 -10.56 12.37 -16.86
N ARG A 9 -9.70 12.34 -17.88
CA ARG A 9 -8.56 11.40 -17.93
C ARG A 9 -7.35 11.89 -17.13
N GLY A 10 -7.30 13.19 -16.82
CA GLY A 10 -6.28 13.77 -15.96
C GLY A 10 -6.58 13.51 -14.48
N LEU A 11 -7.83 13.76 -14.04
CA LEU A 11 -8.21 13.66 -12.62
C LEU A 11 -7.93 12.27 -12.03
N PHE A 12 -8.46 11.20 -12.62
CA PHE A 12 -8.36 9.85 -12.05
C PHE A 12 -6.91 9.36 -11.79
N ARG A 13 -5.95 9.90 -12.54
CA ARG A 13 -4.53 9.55 -12.46
C ARG A 13 -3.80 10.29 -11.33
N TYR A 14 -4.18 11.53 -11.05
CA TYR A 14 -3.66 12.28 -9.91
C TYR A 14 -4.30 11.77 -8.62
N ASP A 15 -5.60 11.47 -8.66
CA ASP A 15 -6.35 11.01 -7.49
C ASP A 15 -5.70 9.78 -6.81
N ILE A 16 -5.38 8.69 -7.54
CA ILE A 16 -4.79 7.49 -6.92
C ILE A 16 -3.41 7.74 -6.30
N LEU A 17 -2.57 8.54 -6.97
CA LEU A 17 -1.22 8.80 -6.49
C LEU A 17 -1.24 9.76 -5.30
N ASP A 18 -2.17 10.71 -5.29
CA ASP A 18 -2.39 11.62 -4.18
C ASP A 18 -2.95 10.85 -2.96
N GLU A 19 -3.87 9.90 -3.15
CA GLU A 19 -4.35 9.02 -2.08
C GLU A 19 -3.23 8.16 -1.47
N PHE A 20 -2.28 7.69 -2.28
CA PHE A 20 -1.08 7.00 -1.75
C PHE A 20 -0.16 7.93 -0.96
N ASN A 21 -0.05 9.20 -1.35
CA ASN A 21 0.67 10.20 -0.56
C ASN A 21 -0.05 10.44 0.77
N ASP A 22 -1.38 10.59 0.76
CA ASP A 22 -2.18 10.81 1.97
C ASP A 22 -2.10 9.62 2.94
N ILE A 23 -2.08 8.39 2.43
CA ILE A 23 -1.83 7.19 3.24
C ILE A 23 -0.43 7.24 3.87
N SER A 24 0.58 7.61 3.08
CA SER A 24 1.96 7.74 3.57
C SER A 24 2.06 8.79 4.67
N ASP A 25 1.49 9.97 4.46
CA ASP A 25 1.46 11.07 5.43
C ASP A 25 0.71 10.69 6.71
N SER A 26 -0.42 9.99 6.57
CA SER A 26 -1.18 9.46 7.72
C SER A 26 -0.34 8.45 8.52
N CYS A 27 0.39 7.56 7.84
CA CYS A 27 1.28 6.62 8.51
C CYS A 27 2.44 7.32 9.22
N LEU A 28 3.10 8.28 8.57
CA LEU A 28 4.18 9.07 9.18
C LEU A 28 3.71 9.88 10.39
N SER A 29 2.51 10.46 10.31
CA SER A 29 1.86 11.16 11.43
C SER A 29 1.65 10.20 12.61
N ASN A 30 1.10 9.01 12.37
CA ASN A 30 0.90 8.02 13.43
C ASN A 30 2.23 7.53 14.04
N ILE A 31 3.26 7.30 13.21
CA ILE A 31 4.61 6.98 13.70
C ILE A 31 5.12 8.07 14.64
N SER A 32 4.93 9.35 14.29
CA SER A 32 5.42 10.46 15.11
C SER A 32 4.84 10.47 16.52
N VAL A 33 3.59 10.04 16.67
CA VAL A 33 2.88 9.94 17.96
C VAL A 33 3.29 8.68 18.73
N MET A 34 3.59 7.59 18.03
CA MET A 34 3.90 6.29 18.62
C MET A 34 5.36 6.08 19.00
N ILE A 35 6.27 6.93 18.51
CA ILE A 35 7.69 6.83 18.87
C ILE A 35 7.83 6.88 20.40
N ARG A 36 8.57 5.89 20.94
CA ARG A 36 8.82 5.68 22.38
C ARG A 36 7.61 5.22 23.20
N SER A 37 6.54 4.73 22.58
CA SER A 37 5.51 3.99 23.31
C SER A 37 6.11 2.81 24.08
N SER A 38 5.71 2.66 25.34
CA SER A 38 6.08 1.49 26.14
C SER A 38 5.29 0.27 25.70
N VAL A 39 5.82 -0.91 26.04
CA VAL A 39 5.10 -2.17 25.89
C VAL A 39 3.81 -2.13 26.70
N VAL A 40 2.72 -2.63 26.11
CA VAL A 40 1.40 -2.71 26.74
C VAL A 40 1.38 -3.87 27.73
N THR A 41 1.07 -3.61 28.99
CA THR A 41 1.08 -4.62 30.06
C THR A 41 -0.29 -5.20 30.37
N ASP A 42 -1.35 -4.41 30.16
CA ASP A 42 -2.72 -4.87 30.40
C ASP A 42 -3.18 -5.80 29.27
N GLN A 43 -3.82 -6.91 29.63
CA GLN A 43 -4.23 -7.92 28.66
C GLN A 43 -5.45 -7.49 27.83
N ALA A 44 -6.39 -6.74 28.43
CA ALA A 44 -7.56 -6.24 27.70
C ALA A 44 -7.13 -5.18 26.67
N ASP A 45 -6.18 -4.31 27.03
CA ASP A 45 -5.62 -3.34 26.10
C ASP A 45 -4.87 -4.02 24.93
N GLN A 46 -4.10 -5.08 25.22
CA GLN A 46 -3.44 -5.85 24.16
C GLN A 46 -4.45 -6.42 23.16
N GLN A 47 -5.56 -6.97 23.64
CA GLN A 47 -6.59 -7.50 22.75
C GLN A 47 -7.20 -6.39 21.87
N LEU A 48 -7.57 -5.26 22.46
CA LEU A 48 -8.17 -4.15 21.74
C LEU A 48 -7.23 -3.59 20.67
N ILE A 49 -5.94 -3.46 20.99
CA ILE A 49 -4.93 -2.97 20.05
C ILE A 49 -4.67 -4.01 18.95
N TYR A 50 -4.65 -5.30 19.27
CA TYR A 50 -4.51 -6.36 18.28
C TYR A 50 -5.68 -6.40 17.29
N GLU A 51 -6.91 -6.19 17.75
CA GLU A 51 -8.09 -6.08 16.90
C GLU A 51 -7.97 -4.87 15.95
N ALA A 52 -7.56 -3.70 16.48
CA ALA A 52 -7.32 -2.51 15.66
C ALA A 52 -6.21 -2.72 14.62
N TYR A 53 -5.09 -3.35 15.02
CA TYR A 53 -4.00 -3.73 14.12
C TYR A 53 -4.49 -4.66 13.01
N SER A 54 -5.26 -5.69 13.37
CA SER A 54 -5.78 -6.66 12.41
C SER A 54 -6.73 -6.03 11.40
N ASN A 55 -7.60 -5.11 11.84
CA ASN A 55 -8.49 -4.37 10.94
C ASN A 55 -7.71 -3.45 9.99
N PHE A 56 -6.67 -2.78 10.47
CA PHE A 56 -5.80 -1.98 9.61
C PHE A 56 -5.09 -2.85 8.56
N VAL A 57 -4.50 -3.98 8.98
CA VAL A 57 -3.87 -4.95 8.07
C VAL A 57 -4.86 -5.47 7.03
N GLN A 58 -6.09 -5.79 7.42
CA GLN A 58 -7.13 -6.24 6.50
C GLN A 58 -7.43 -5.16 5.44
N GLY A 59 -7.52 -3.88 5.84
CA GLY A 59 -7.68 -2.77 4.91
C GLY A 59 -6.52 -2.66 3.91
N LEU A 60 -5.28 -2.95 4.33
CA LEU A 60 -4.13 -2.98 3.44
C LEU A 60 -4.19 -4.13 2.44
N PHE A 61 -4.68 -5.30 2.84
CA PHE A 61 -4.90 -6.43 1.92
C PHE A 61 -5.91 -6.03 0.84
N GLU A 62 -7.07 -5.53 1.25
CA GLU A 62 -8.14 -5.14 0.33
C GLU A 62 -7.71 -4.02 -0.63
N LEU A 63 -6.97 -3.03 -0.12
CA LEU A 63 -6.41 -1.97 -0.95
C LEU A 63 -5.44 -2.52 -2.00
N MET A 64 -4.47 -3.33 -1.59
CA MET A 64 -3.47 -3.88 -2.51
C MET A 64 -4.07 -4.89 -3.49
N ASP A 65 -5.07 -5.67 -3.09
CA ASP A 65 -5.80 -6.57 -3.98
C ASP A 65 -6.60 -5.76 -5.01
N SER A 66 -7.27 -4.68 -4.60
CA SER A 66 -7.95 -3.77 -5.53
C SER A 66 -6.97 -3.13 -6.52
N VAL A 67 -5.79 -2.69 -6.06
CA VAL A 67 -4.72 -2.18 -6.92
C VAL A 67 -4.24 -3.25 -7.91
N THR A 68 -4.04 -4.48 -7.44
CA THR A 68 -3.67 -5.65 -8.26
C THR A 68 -4.69 -5.89 -9.37
N GLU A 69 -5.97 -5.94 -9.04
CA GLU A 69 -7.07 -6.17 -9.98
C GLU A 69 -7.23 -5.04 -10.99
N SER A 70 -6.91 -3.80 -10.60
CA SER A 70 -7.03 -2.62 -11.46
C SER A 70 -5.92 -2.47 -12.51
N ALA A 71 -4.79 -3.21 -12.36
CA ALA A 71 -3.59 -3.02 -13.18
C ALA A 71 -3.84 -3.08 -14.71
N PRO A 72 -4.59 -4.05 -15.27
CA PRO A 72 -4.84 -4.11 -16.71
C PRO A 72 -5.61 -2.89 -17.24
N VAL A 73 -6.55 -2.38 -16.46
CA VAL A 73 -7.37 -1.22 -16.83
C VAL A 73 -6.52 0.05 -16.79
N LEU A 74 -5.74 0.23 -15.72
CA LEU A 74 -4.93 1.43 -15.53
C LEU A 74 -3.84 1.59 -16.59
N ILE A 75 -3.18 0.50 -16.99
CA ILE A 75 -2.16 0.54 -18.06
C ILE A 75 -2.75 0.91 -19.43
N VAL A 76 -3.98 0.47 -19.72
CA VAL A 76 -4.68 0.86 -20.95
C VAL A 76 -5.06 2.33 -20.93
N LEU A 77 -5.47 2.85 -19.77
CA LEU A 77 -5.85 4.26 -19.61
C LEU A 77 -4.66 5.21 -19.64
N ASP A 78 -3.55 4.82 -19.00
CA ASP A 78 -2.29 5.56 -18.97
C ASP A 78 -1.11 4.60 -19.03
N LYS A 79 -0.37 4.65 -20.14
CA LYS A 79 0.83 3.81 -20.30
C LYS A 79 1.89 4.07 -19.23
N GLN A 80 1.95 5.28 -18.67
CA GLN A 80 2.91 5.61 -17.61
C GLN A 80 2.54 5.00 -16.25
N ALA A 81 1.32 4.48 -16.10
CA ALA A 81 0.90 3.75 -14.90
C ALA A 81 1.79 2.54 -14.64
N GLU A 82 2.38 1.95 -15.69
CA GLU A 82 3.31 0.82 -15.60
C GLU A 82 4.56 1.12 -14.75
N PHE A 83 4.95 2.39 -14.64
CA PHE A 83 6.11 2.82 -13.85
C PHE A 83 5.68 3.54 -12.59
N ARG A 84 4.73 4.48 -12.70
CA ARG A 84 4.38 5.39 -11.60
C ARG A 84 3.65 4.68 -10.48
N ILE A 85 2.70 3.81 -10.78
CA ILE A 85 1.92 3.13 -9.74
C ILE A 85 2.80 2.12 -8.99
N PRO A 86 3.61 1.28 -9.65
CA PRO A 86 4.56 0.43 -8.93
C PRO A 86 5.61 1.19 -8.12
N ALA A 87 6.00 2.40 -8.52
CA ALA A 87 6.88 3.25 -7.72
C ALA A 87 6.17 3.73 -6.45
N ALA A 88 4.97 4.30 -6.58
CA ALA A 88 4.19 4.78 -5.44
C ALA A 88 3.80 3.65 -4.47
N VAL A 89 3.43 2.48 -4.98
CA VAL A 89 3.15 1.30 -4.14
C VAL A 89 4.37 0.89 -3.31
N ARG A 90 5.59 1.00 -3.85
CA ARG A 90 6.82 0.71 -3.10
C ARG A 90 7.12 1.77 -2.04
N GLU A 91 6.82 3.03 -2.32
CA GLU A 91 6.97 4.13 -1.36
C GLU A 91 6.01 3.94 -0.18
N VAL A 92 4.72 3.72 -0.46
CA VAL A 92 3.71 3.39 0.56
C VAL A 92 4.12 2.15 1.35
N ALA A 93 4.59 1.09 0.68
CA ALA A 93 5.05 -0.13 1.35
C ALA A 93 6.11 0.17 2.42
N GLY A 94 7.11 1.01 2.09
CA GLY A 94 8.18 1.35 3.03
C GLY A 94 7.68 2.11 4.26
N VAL A 95 6.72 3.03 4.07
CA VAL A 95 6.16 3.81 5.18
C VAL A 95 5.21 2.97 6.04
N VAL A 96 4.35 2.17 5.41
CA VAL A 96 3.47 1.21 6.11
C VAL A 96 4.29 0.20 6.90
N ASP A 97 5.40 -0.30 6.34
CA ASP A 97 6.29 -1.22 7.04
C ASP A 97 6.86 -0.60 8.32
N ALA A 98 7.32 0.65 8.25
CA ALA A 98 7.80 1.38 9.42
C ALA A 98 6.71 1.54 10.51
N LEU A 99 5.47 1.82 10.11
CA LEU A 99 4.34 1.91 11.04
C LEU A 99 4.02 0.54 11.67
N LEU A 100 3.97 -0.52 10.86
CA LEU A 100 3.67 -1.88 11.35
C LEU A 100 4.75 -2.35 12.33
N TYR A 101 6.03 -2.07 12.08
CA TYR A 101 7.09 -2.37 13.05
C TYR A 101 6.91 -1.61 14.37
N GLN A 102 6.51 -0.33 14.32
CA GLN A 102 6.24 0.44 15.52
C GLN A 102 5.03 -0.10 16.30
N LEU A 103 3.96 -0.51 15.60
CA LEU A 103 2.79 -1.15 16.20
C LEU A 103 3.11 -2.53 16.77
N MET A 104 3.92 -3.33 16.10
CA MET A 104 4.33 -4.64 16.59
C MET A 104 5.18 -4.54 17.87
N ALA A 105 6.02 -3.50 17.97
CA ALA A 105 6.93 -3.33 19.09
C ALA A 105 6.25 -3.06 20.44
N ILE A 106 4.97 -2.67 20.45
CA ILE A 106 4.22 -2.41 21.69
C ILE A 106 3.75 -3.70 22.37
N PHE A 107 3.74 -4.84 21.66
CA PHE A 107 3.31 -6.11 22.23
C PHE A 107 4.44 -6.77 23.03
N PRO A 108 4.16 -7.31 24.22
CA PRO A 108 5.15 -8.10 24.94
C PRO A 108 5.59 -9.33 24.13
N THR A 109 6.90 -9.61 24.12
CA THR A 109 7.49 -10.70 23.34
C THR A 109 7.06 -12.10 23.79
N ASN A 110 6.53 -12.23 25.01
CA ASN A 110 6.03 -13.48 25.57
C ASN A 110 4.54 -13.74 25.31
N THR A 111 3.90 -12.97 24.42
CA THR A 111 2.49 -13.11 24.08
C THR A 111 2.31 -13.63 22.66
N SER A 112 1.17 -14.27 22.39
CA SER A 112 0.79 -14.72 21.04
C SER A 112 0.61 -13.55 20.06
N TYR A 113 0.29 -12.35 20.56
CA TYR A 113 0.11 -11.17 19.72
C TYR A 113 1.40 -10.77 18.99
N SER A 114 2.57 -10.97 19.61
CA SER A 114 3.86 -10.68 18.94
C SER A 114 4.07 -11.54 17.69
N SER A 115 3.71 -12.81 17.72
CA SER A 115 3.86 -13.71 16.57
C SER A 115 2.74 -13.56 15.55
N GLN A 116 1.50 -13.33 16.00
CA GLN A 116 0.36 -13.10 15.12
C GLN A 116 0.51 -11.83 14.28
N THR A 117 0.90 -10.72 14.89
CA THR A 117 1.12 -9.45 14.18
C THR A 117 2.27 -9.55 13.18
N ALA A 118 3.35 -10.26 13.51
CA ALA A 118 4.46 -10.54 12.58
C ALA A 118 4.03 -11.39 11.37
N ASN A 119 3.18 -12.39 11.60
CA ASN A 119 2.63 -13.20 10.51
C ASN A 119 1.75 -12.37 9.58
N GLN A 120 0.88 -11.53 10.14
CA GLN A 120 0.05 -10.57 9.40
C GLN A 120 0.88 -9.59 8.58
N LYS A 121 1.94 -9.01 9.16
CA LYS A 121 2.88 -8.14 8.44
C LYS A 121 3.51 -8.85 7.24
N THR A 122 3.93 -10.11 7.41
CA THR A 122 4.51 -10.89 6.29
C THR A 122 3.50 -11.11 5.15
N GLN A 123 2.22 -11.22 5.48
CA GLN A 123 1.15 -11.24 4.48
C GLN A 123 1.02 -9.87 3.80
N VAL A 124 1.07 -8.75 4.54
CA VAL A 124 1.03 -7.39 3.96
C VAL A 124 2.14 -7.24 2.91
N ASP A 125 3.37 -7.62 3.26
CA ASP A 125 4.49 -7.58 2.31
C ASP A 125 4.22 -8.36 1.03
N THR A 126 3.46 -9.46 1.13
CA THR A 126 3.10 -10.29 -0.02
C THR A 126 2.09 -9.58 -0.91
N HIS A 127 1.04 -8.97 -0.35
CA HIS A 127 0.05 -8.21 -1.11
C HIS A 127 0.69 -7.00 -1.83
N PHE A 128 1.58 -6.25 -1.16
CA PHE A 128 2.32 -5.15 -1.79
C PHE A 128 3.21 -5.63 -2.95
N ARG A 129 3.91 -6.76 -2.79
CA ARG A 129 4.70 -7.36 -3.88
C ARG A 129 3.82 -7.82 -5.04
N GLN A 130 2.66 -8.41 -4.75
CA GLN A 130 1.71 -8.87 -5.76
C GLN A 130 1.14 -7.70 -6.57
N ALA A 131 0.79 -6.59 -5.92
CA ALA A 131 0.33 -5.37 -6.58
C ALA A 131 1.36 -4.86 -7.58
N VAL A 132 2.63 -4.71 -7.17
CA VAL A 132 3.73 -4.32 -8.08
C VAL A 132 3.88 -5.31 -9.24
N HIS A 133 3.85 -6.61 -8.95
CA HIS A 133 4.00 -7.65 -9.97
C HIS A 133 2.86 -7.63 -10.99
N ALA A 134 1.63 -7.35 -10.58
CA ALA A 134 0.47 -7.29 -11.47
C ALA A 134 0.63 -6.23 -12.55
N PHE A 135 1.20 -5.06 -12.23
CA PHE A 135 1.49 -4.03 -13.23
C PHE A 135 2.57 -4.48 -14.23
N HIS A 136 3.65 -5.09 -13.76
CA HIS A 136 4.67 -5.62 -14.68
C HIS A 136 4.09 -6.70 -15.61
N LEU A 137 3.25 -7.59 -15.07
CA LEU A 137 2.59 -8.64 -15.84
C LEU A 137 1.61 -8.06 -16.86
N ALA A 138 0.78 -7.10 -16.43
CA ALA A 138 -0.17 -6.42 -17.31
C ALA A 138 0.54 -5.67 -18.44
N THR A 139 1.67 -5.00 -18.16
CA THR A 139 2.52 -4.37 -19.19
C THR A 139 3.10 -5.39 -20.15
N ALA A 140 3.64 -6.51 -19.65
CA ALA A 140 4.22 -7.55 -20.48
C ALA A 140 3.21 -8.15 -21.47
N ASN A 141 1.92 -8.12 -21.14
CA ASN A 141 0.82 -8.60 -21.99
C ASN A 141 0.32 -7.55 -23.00
N THR A 142 0.87 -6.33 -23.01
CA THR A 142 0.53 -5.31 -24.03
C THR A 142 1.26 -5.57 -25.35
N GLY A 143 0.70 -5.10 -26.47
CA GLY A 143 1.31 -5.28 -27.80
C GLY A 143 2.62 -4.50 -28.03
N SER A 144 3.01 -3.63 -27.10
CA SER A 144 4.28 -2.90 -27.12
C SER A 144 4.74 -2.66 -25.68
N PRO A 145 5.25 -3.72 -25.01
CA PRO A 145 5.62 -3.66 -23.59
C PRO A 145 6.81 -2.73 -23.38
N TYR A 146 6.80 -1.95 -22.30
CA TYR A 146 7.89 -1.06 -21.91
C TYR A 146 8.30 -0.04 -22.99
N SER A 147 7.33 0.45 -23.77
CA SER A 147 7.52 1.36 -24.93
C SER A 147 8.07 2.76 -24.57
N ASN A 148 8.64 2.96 -23.39
CA ASN A 148 9.42 4.14 -23.00
C ASN A 148 10.75 4.25 -23.76
N THR A 149 11.27 3.16 -24.33
CA THR A 149 12.54 3.18 -25.07
C THR A 149 12.48 4.10 -26.29
N THR A 150 13.10 5.29 -26.15
CA THR A 150 13.51 6.27 -27.17
C THR A 150 12.46 7.23 -27.74
N ALA A 151 12.31 8.38 -27.06
CA ALA A 151 12.31 9.69 -27.71
C ALA A 151 13.34 10.59 -26.98
N LEU A 152 14.62 10.33 -27.24
CA LEU A 152 15.73 11.27 -27.07
C LEU A 152 16.22 11.67 -28.46
#